data_AF-H9FBD2-F1
#
_entry.id   AF-H9FBD2-F1
#
_cell.length_a   1.000
_cell.length_b   1.000
_cell.length_c   1.000
_cell.angle_alpha   90.00
_cell.angle_beta   90.00
_cell.angle_gamma   90.00
#
_symmetry.space_group_name_H-M   'P 1'
#
loop_
_entity.id
_entity.type
_entity.pdbx_description
1 polymer ?
#
loop_
_entity_poly.entity_id
_entity_poly.type
_entity_poly.pdbx_seq_one_letter_code
_entity_poly.pdbx_strand_id
1 'polypeptide(L)'
;PIFYRLFLFPGESAQNEATSYHQKHMIMTLLASFLYSAHLPERLAPGRFDYIGHSHQLFHVCVILATHMQMEAILLDKTLRKEWLLATSKPFSFSQIAGAILLCIIFSLSNIIYFSAALYRIPKPELHKKET
;
A
#
# COMPACT_ATOMS: atom_id res chain seq x y z
N PRO A 1 -4.65 0.67 12.29
CA PRO A 1 -3.54 1.12 13.17
C PRO A 1 -3.21 2.61 13.02
N ILE A 2 -2.82 3.09 11.82
CA ILE A 2 -2.46 4.50 11.60
C ILE A 2 -3.67 5.43 11.73
N PHE A 3 -4.80 5.11 11.09
CA PHE A 3 -6.06 5.86 11.27
C PHE A 3 -6.47 5.95 12.75
N TYR A 4 -6.38 4.84 13.49
CA TYR A 4 -6.66 4.82 14.92
C TYR A 4 -5.70 5.72 15.73
N ARG A 5 -4.39 5.69 15.42
CA ARG A 5 -3.37 6.50 16.11
C ARG A 5 -3.42 7.99 15.78
N LEU A 6 -3.79 8.35 14.55
CA LEU A 6 -3.83 9.75 14.12
C LEU A 6 -5.14 10.43 14.49
N PHE A 7 -6.27 9.74 14.39
CA PHE A 7 -7.60 10.35 14.53
C PHE A 7 -8.33 10.01 15.84
N LEU A 8 -8.06 8.84 16.45
CA LEU A 8 -8.80 8.40 17.64
C LEU A 8 -8.03 8.64 18.96
N PHE A 9 -6.68 8.60 18.94
CA PHE A 9 -5.84 8.85 20.14
C PHE A 9 -4.55 9.64 19.83
N PRO A 10 -4.64 10.94 19.49
CA PRO A 10 -3.47 11.76 19.14
C PRO A 10 -2.49 11.99 20.31
N GLY A 11 -2.97 11.96 21.57
CA GLY A 11 -2.17 12.28 22.77
C GLY A 11 -1.20 11.19 23.24
N GLU A 12 -1.58 9.90 23.21
CA GLU A 12 -0.68 8.77 23.53
C GLU A 12 0.24 8.40 22.35
N SER A 13 -0.17 8.76 21.15
CA SER A 13 0.53 8.47 19.89
C SER A 13 1.84 9.25 19.76
N ALA A 14 1.89 10.48 20.28
CA ALA A 14 3.04 11.39 20.16
C ALA A 14 4.30 10.95 20.93
N GLN A 15 4.16 10.09 21.95
CA GLN A 15 5.29 9.62 22.77
C GLN A 15 5.93 8.32 22.28
N ASN A 16 5.37 7.65 21.28
CA ASN A 16 5.81 6.31 20.86
C ASN A 16 6.70 6.37 19.62
N GLU A 17 7.92 5.84 19.74
CA GLU A 17 8.92 5.75 18.66
C GLU A 17 8.34 5.09 17.39
N ALA A 18 7.52 4.05 17.55
CA ALA A 18 6.82 3.39 16.45
C ALA A 18 5.92 4.34 15.64
N THR A 19 5.26 5.32 16.28
CA THR A 19 4.41 6.31 15.58
C THR A 19 5.22 7.15 14.61
N SER A 20 6.45 7.54 14.97
CA SER A 20 7.32 8.31 14.08
C SER A 20 7.65 7.53 12.81
N TYR A 21 7.95 6.23 12.93
CA TYR A 21 8.21 5.37 11.78
C TYR A 21 6.96 5.20 10.89
N HIS A 22 5.77 5.04 11.48
CA HIS A 22 4.51 4.99 10.73
C HIS A 22 4.23 6.28 9.96
N GLN A 23 4.50 7.45 10.55
CA GLN A 23 4.35 8.74 9.87
C GLN A 23 5.34 8.88 8.71
N LYS A 24 6.62 8.54 8.93
CA LYS A 24 7.64 8.59 7.88
C LYS A 24 7.31 7.65 6.72
N HIS A 25 6.87 6.42 7.02
CA HIS A 25 6.35 5.49 6.01
C HIS A 25 5.22 6.12 5.19
N MET A 26 4.26 6.78 5.84
CA MET A 26 3.14 7.42 5.15
C MET A 26 3.59 8.56 4.24
N ILE A 27 4.46 9.44 4.73
CA ILE A 27 5.02 10.54 3.94
C ILE A 27 5.76 9.99 2.70
N MET A 28 6.60 8.97 2.87
CA MET A 28 7.34 8.36 1.76
C MET A 28 6.43 7.68 0.75
N THR A 29 5.34 7.06 1.21
CA THR A 29 4.34 6.43 0.34
C THR A 29 3.60 7.49 -0.49
N LEU A 30 3.16 8.57 0.14
CA LEU A 30 2.50 9.69 -0.55
C LEU A 30 3.44 10.38 -1.53
N LEU A 31 4.70 10.57 -1.14
CA LEU A 31 5.73 11.12 -2.02
C LEU A 31 5.98 10.22 -3.22
N ALA A 32 6.10 8.91 -3.02
CA ALA A 32 6.25 7.94 -4.11
C ALA A 32 5.09 8.03 -5.10
N SER A 33 3.85 7.98 -4.60
CA SER A 33 2.65 8.11 -5.41
C SER A 33 2.61 9.44 -6.17
N PHE A 34 2.95 10.55 -5.50
CA PHE A 34 3.00 11.87 -6.12
C PHE A 34 4.03 11.93 -7.26
N LEU A 35 5.27 11.52 -7.01
CA LEU A 35 6.34 11.55 -8.02
C LEU A 35 5.99 10.70 -9.24
N TYR A 36 5.49 9.49 -9.01
CA TYR A 36 5.10 8.57 -10.06
C TYR A 36 3.91 9.08 -10.88
N SER A 37 2.85 9.58 -10.23
CA SER A 37 1.67 10.09 -10.95
C SER A 37 1.93 11.41 -11.66
N ALA A 38 2.72 12.31 -11.06
CA ALA A 38 3.00 13.63 -11.63
C ALA A 38 4.07 13.62 -12.73
N HIS A 39 4.82 12.51 -12.88
CA HIS A 39 5.96 12.37 -13.80
C HIS A 39 7.04 13.43 -13.54
N LEU A 40 7.37 13.62 -12.26
CA LEU A 40 8.38 14.57 -11.82
C LEU A 40 9.67 13.83 -11.43
N PRO A 41 10.85 14.41 -11.73
CA PRO A 41 11.10 15.76 -12.25
C PRO A 41 11.15 15.88 -13.78
N GLU A 42 11.06 14.79 -14.54
CA GLU A 42 11.27 14.79 -15.99
C GLU A 42 10.31 15.71 -16.77
N ARG A 43 9.10 15.93 -16.25
CA ARG A 43 8.14 16.88 -16.81
C ARG A 43 8.59 18.34 -16.69
N LEU A 44 9.42 18.69 -15.70
CA LEU A 44 9.92 20.05 -15.50
C LEU A 44 11.19 20.33 -16.30
N ALA A 45 11.99 19.31 -16.60
CA ALA A 45 13.18 19.44 -17.44
C ALA A 45 13.30 18.25 -18.41
N PRO A 46 12.60 18.29 -19.55
CA PRO A 46 12.68 17.25 -20.58
C PRO A 46 14.12 17.08 -21.06
N GLY A 47 14.57 15.82 -21.22
CA GLY A 47 15.92 15.49 -21.69
C GLY A 47 17.02 15.55 -20.63
N ARG A 48 16.71 15.95 -19.37
CA ARG A 48 17.70 16.00 -18.28
C ARG A 48 17.74 14.75 -17.41
N PHE A 49 16.64 14.00 -17.38
CA PHE A 49 16.45 12.86 -16.48
C PHE A 49 16.33 11.52 -17.22
N ASP A 50 16.80 11.45 -18.48
CA ASP A 50 16.58 10.30 -19.36
C ASP A 50 17.25 9.01 -18.89
N TYR A 51 18.35 9.12 -18.13
CA TYR A 51 19.11 7.96 -17.62
C TYR A 51 19.02 7.79 -16.10
N ILE A 52 19.05 8.90 -15.35
CA ILE A 52 19.09 8.90 -13.88
C ILE A 52 18.11 9.95 -13.35
N GLY A 53 17.37 9.57 -12.30
CA GLY A 53 16.53 10.48 -11.54
C GLY A 53 15.14 10.75 -12.12
N HIS A 54 14.69 9.97 -13.11
CA HIS A 54 13.30 10.03 -13.56
C HIS A 54 12.33 9.50 -12.49
N SER A 55 11.07 9.92 -12.56
CA SER A 55 10.02 9.64 -11.58
C SER A 55 9.94 8.17 -11.15
N HIS A 56 10.05 7.23 -12.08
CA HIS A 56 9.98 5.80 -11.78
C HIS A 56 11.19 5.30 -10.96
N GLN A 57 12.40 5.83 -11.17
CA GLN A 57 13.54 5.52 -10.30
C GLN A 57 13.34 6.10 -8.90
N LEU A 58 12.89 7.35 -8.81
CA LEU A 58 12.61 8.00 -7.52
C LEU A 58 11.47 7.29 -6.78
N PHE A 59 10.46 6.82 -7.51
CA PHE A 59 9.38 5.98 -6.99
C PHE A 59 9.93 4.72 -6.33
N HIS A 60 10.79 3.96 -7.02
CA HIS A 60 11.41 2.76 -6.43
C HIS A 60 12.18 3.08 -5.16
N VAL A 61 12.99 4.15 -5.17
CA VAL A 61 13.74 4.58 -3.97
C VAL A 61 12.79 4.91 -2.82
N CYS A 62 11.74 5.70 -3.07
CA CYS A 62 10.77 6.09 -2.06
C CYS A 62 10.00 4.87 -1.51
N VAL A 63 9.59 3.93 -2.36
CA VAL A 63 8.85 2.73 -1.95
C VAL A 63 9.73 1.78 -1.13
N ILE A 64 11.01 1.62 -1.50
CA ILE A 64 11.96 0.82 -0.71
C ILE A 64 12.13 1.44 0.68
N LEU A 65 12.34 2.75 0.76
CA LEU A 65 12.48 3.45 2.03
C LEU A 65 11.19 3.38 2.87
N ALA A 66 10.02 3.56 2.24
CA ALA A 66 8.73 3.41 2.89
C ALA A 66 8.55 2.00 3.46
N THR A 67 8.94 0.97 2.72
CA THR A 67 8.85 -0.44 3.17
C THR A 67 9.80 -0.69 4.33
N HIS A 68 11.02 -0.17 4.30
CA HIS A 68 11.95 -0.26 5.43
C HIS A 68 11.35 0.37 6.69
N MET A 69 10.84 1.60 6.59
CA MET A 69 10.19 2.29 7.71
C MET A 69 8.95 1.55 8.23
N GLN A 70 8.18 0.94 7.33
CA GLN A 70 7.03 0.11 7.68
C GLN A 70 7.45 -1.10 8.51
N MET A 71 8.51 -1.80 8.09
CA MET A 71 9.02 -2.98 8.79
C MET A 71 9.53 -2.62 10.19
N GLU A 72 10.31 -1.56 10.32
CA GLU A 72 10.78 -1.05 11.61
C GLU A 72 9.59 -0.69 12.53
N ALA A 73 8.59 0.01 12.00
CA ALA A 73 7.39 0.36 12.75
C ALA A 73 6.64 -0.87 13.28
N ILE A 74 6.52 -1.92 12.45
CA ILE A 74 5.86 -3.18 12.81
C ILE A 74 6.67 -3.94 13.86
N LEU A 75 8.00 -3.97 13.75
CA LEU A 75 8.88 -4.63 14.71
C LEU A 75 8.81 -3.94 16.08
N LEU A 76 8.87 -2.61 16.12
CA LEU A 76 8.69 -1.84 17.35
C LEU A 76 7.31 -2.08 17.96
N ASP A 77 6.27 -2.06 17.14
CA ASP A 77 4.91 -2.34 17.59
C ASP A 77 4.74 -3.75 18.15
N LYS A 78 5.37 -4.74 17.53
CA LYS A 78 5.36 -6.13 17.99
C LYS A 78 6.08 -6.25 19.32
N THR A 79 7.26 -5.65 19.46
CA THR A 79 8.07 -5.74 20.69
C THR A 79 7.39 -5.05 21.85
N LEU A 80 6.90 -3.82 21.65
CA LEU A 80 6.17 -3.05 22.66
C LEU A 80 4.91 -3.76 23.17
N ARG A 81 4.18 -4.46 22.27
CA ARG A 81 2.91 -5.10 22.62
C ARG A 81 3.03 -6.59 22.91
N LYS A 82 4.23 -7.18 22.83
CA LYS A 82 4.44 -8.64 22.91
C LYS A 82 3.84 -9.23 24.20
N GLU A 83 4.21 -8.68 25.35
CA GLU A 83 3.78 -9.20 26.65
C GLU A 83 2.27 -9.08 26.85
N TRP A 84 1.70 -7.91 26.51
CA TRP A 84 0.26 -7.69 26.57
C TRP A 84 -0.52 -8.64 25.64
N LEU A 85 0.01 -8.86 24.43
CA LEU A 85 -0.58 -9.79 23.47
C LEU A 85 -0.54 -11.21 24.01
N LEU A 86 0.59 -11.68 24.52
CA LEU A 86 0.69 -13.03 25.09
C LEU A 86 -0.25 -13.24 26.27
N ALA A 87 -0.45 -12.23 27.12
CA ALA A 87 -1.37 -12.29 28.24
C ALA A 87 -2.86 -12.25 27.84
N THR A 88 -3.19 -11.56 26.74
CA THR A 88 -4.59 -11.27 26.34
C THR A 88 -5.08 -12.15 25.19
N SER A 89 -4.18 -12.67 24.34
CA SER A 89 -4.55 -13.38 23.12
C SER A 89 -5.16 -14.74 23.42
N LYS A 90 -6.41 -14.94 23.00
CA LYS A 90 -7.03 -16.27 22.93
C LYS A 90 -6.64 -16.95 21.62
N PRO A 91 -6.37 -18.27 21.60
CA PRO A 91 -6.13 -18.99 20.36
C PRO A 91 -7.38 -18.88 19.47
N PHE A 92 -7.17 -18.63 18.18
CA PHE A 92 -8.26 -18.62 17.22
C PHE A 92 -8.90 -20.01 17.13
N SER A 93 -10.23 -20.06 17.11
CA SER A 93 -10.94 -21.33 16.91
C SER A 93 -10.83 -21.77 15.44
N PHE A 94 -10.91 -23.07 15.20
CA PHE A 94 -10.90 -23.63 13.83
C PHE A 94 -11.98 -22.99 12.95
N SER A 95 -13.17 -22.74 13.50
CA SER A 95 -14.28 -22.09 12.79
C SER A 95 -13.95 -20.66 12.37
N GLN A 96 -13.26 -19.88 13.22
CA GLN A 96 -12.83 -18.52 12.88
C GLN A 96 -11.81 -18.52 11.74
N ILE A 97 -10.84 -19.43 11.78
CA ILE A 97 -9.83 -19.57 10.73
C ILE A 97 -10.49 -20.00 9.42
N ALA A 98 -11.33 -21.03 9.44
CA ALA A 98 -12.05 -21.52 8.27
C ALA A 98 -12.96 -20.43 7.68
N GLY A 99 -13.67 -19.68 8.53
CA GLY A 99 -14.49 -18.55 8.11
C GLY A 99 -13.67 -17.43 7.44
N ALA A 100 -12.52 -17.06 8.02
CA ALA A 100 -11.63 -16.06 7.44
C ALA A 100 -11.08 -16.51 6.07
N ILE A 101 -10.66 -17.77 5.95
CA ILE A 101 -10.18 -18.34 4.67
C ILE A 101 -11.31 -18.33 3.63
N LEU A 102 -12.52 -18.75 4.00
CA LEU A 102 -13.66 -18.75 3.09
C LEU A 102 -14.00 -17.33 2.60
N LEU A 103 -14.00 -16.35 3.51
CA LEU A 103 -14.21 -14.94 3.16
C LEU A 103 -13.13 -14.43 2.20
N CYS A 104 -11.86 -14.76 2.45
CA CYS A 104 -10.77 -14.41 1.55
C CYS A 104 -10.97 -15.02 0.16
N ILE A 105 -11.32 -16.30 0.07
CA ILE A 105 -11.56 -16.99 -1.21
C ILE A 105 -12.73 -16.33 -1.95
N ILE A 106 -13.86 -16.10 -1.28
CA ILE A 106 -15.03 -15.46 -1.88
C ILE A 106 -14.65 -14.08 -2.42
N PHE A 107 -13.99 -13.25 -1.62
CA PHE A 107 -13.58 -11.91 -2.04
C PHE A 107 -12.63 -11.94 -3.24
N SER A 108 -11.64 -12.84 -3.23
CA SER A 108 -10.72 -13.02 -4.36
C SER A 108 -11.45 -13.46 -5.62
N LEU A 109 -12.34 -14.46 -5.52
CA LEU A 109 -13.13 -14.93 -6.66
C LEU A 109 -14.06 -13.84 -7.19
N SER A 110 -14.70 -13.06 -6.32
CA SER A 110 -15.55 -11.93 -6.72
C SER A 110 -14.76 -10.89 -7.52
N ASN A 111 -13.54 -10.53 -7.08
CA ASN A 111 -12.68 -9.62 -7.83
C ASN A 111 -12.31 -10.19 -9.20
N ILE A 112 -11.88 -11.46 -9.25
CA ILE A 112 -11.52 -12.12 -10.51
C ILE A 112 -12.71 -12.12 -11.48
N ILE A 113 -13.88 -12.57 -11.03
CA ILE A 113 -15.10 -12.62 -11.87
C ILE A 113 -15.48 -11.21 -12.35
N TYR A 114 -15.44 -10.21 -11.46
CA TYR A 114 -15.76 -8.83 -11.80
C TYR A 114 -14.84 -8.30 -12.90
N PHE A 115 -13.51 -8.42 -12.73
CA PHE A 115 -12.55 -7.93 -13.72
C PHE A 115 -12.55 -8.75 -15.01
N SER A 116 -12.73 -10.07 -14.94
CA SER A 116 -12.90 -10.91 -16.13
C SER A 116 -14.15 -10.52 -16.91
N ALA A 117 -15.29 -10.36 -16.24
CA ALA A 117 -16.53 -9.92 -16.88
C ALA A 117 -16.39 -8.52 -17.49
N ALA A 118 -15.73 -7.58 -16.79
CA ALA A 118 -15.43 -6.25 -17.32
C ALA A 118 -14.59 -6.32 -18.60
N LEU A 119 -13.57 -7.18 -18.65
CA LEU A 119 -12.71 -7.36 -19.83
C LEU A 119 -13.48 -7.92 -21.03
N TYR A 120 -14.34 -8.92 -20.81
CA TYR A 120 -15.15 -9.53 -21.89
C TYR A 120 -16.28 -8.62 -22.39
N ARG A 121 -16.67 -7.60 -21.62
CA ARG A 121 -17.68 -6.61 -22.02
C ARG A 121 -17.12 -5.49 -22.89
N ILE A 122 -15.81 -5.38 -23.05
CA ILE A 122 -15.19 -4.37 -23.92
C ILE A 122 -15.50 -4.74 -25.38
N PRO A 123 -16.24 -3.91 -26.14
CA PRO A 123 -16.48 -4.16 -27.56
C PRO A 123 -15.14 -4.21 -28.29
N LYS A 124 -14.99 -5.13 -29.26
CA LYS A 124 -13.80 -5.13 -30.13
C LYS A 124 -13.67 -3.75 -30.77
N PRO A 125 -12.47 -3.12 -30.75
CA PRO A 125 -12.28 -1.87 -31.47
C PRO A 125 -12.61 -2.14 -32.94
N GLU A 126 -13.55 -1.37 -33.49
CA GLU A 126 -13.83 -1.44 -34.91
C GLU A 126 -12.53 -1.14 -35.65
N LEU A 127 -12.06 -2.12 -36.43
CA LEU A 127 -10.98 -1.93 -37.38
C LEU A 127 -11.43 -0.78 -38.28
N HIS A 128 -10.91 0.42 -38.02
CA HIS A 128 -11.14 1.58 -38.86
C HIS A 128 -10.72 1.16 -40.28
N LYS A 129 -11.72 0.92 -41.11
CA LYS A 129 -11.60 0.63 -42.52
C LYS A 129 -10.67 1.71 -43.07
N LYS A 130 -9.46 1.32 -43.49
CA LYS A 130 -8.60 2.19 -44.30
C LYS A 130 -9.35 2.35 -45.62
N GLU A 131 -10.11 3.43 -45.75
CA GLU A 131 -10.60 3.87 -47.03
C GLU A 131 -9.45 4.54 -47.78
N THR A 132 -9.16 3.95 -48.94
CA THR A 132 -8.48 4.48 -50.14
C THR A 132 -7.03 4.93 -50.01
#